data_AF-A0A1M5W916-F1
#
_entry.id   AF-A0A1M5W916-F1
#
_cell.length_a   1.000
_cell.length_b   1.000
_cell.length_c   1.000
_cell.angle_alpha   90.00
_cell.angle_beta   90.00
_cell.angle_gamma   90.00
#
_symmetry.space_group_name_H-M   'P 1'
#
loop_
_entity.id
_entity.type
_entity.pdbx_description
1 polymer ?
#
loop_
_entity_poly.entity_id
_entity_poly.type
_entity_poly.pdbx_seq_one_letter_code
_entity_poly.pdbx_strand_id
1 'polypeptide(L)'
;MKSLWIEDFNHSNIDDVEEEKWRVRYNLPKEDVILKKDLTSALKYIEDSYENRENFDGFDSVILDINLEVGEPIDGKDYRSFLIGVVSEEFLELPIEEVGRIGGFYIFLKLILDKDFPRERIVFLTSSYQIDTLNSAIDNLIRIFKRYGVRDKISDASKEEFEKYIRILKDIEEVKVDDVETNINIGREVTLSFLKNLRTEINSKRNLSDTYNRYEEIFEGAGIKPPKPYIKENEEYIEKFKSWLNESNTEYYILRRAIIEICRELISILKERKEKFILFKGFLHPKTPNDKKEMYDIKYFEEMLSFLQRALPIKEPKNLESYYKQIVRSVSHDFEGVMMLYPYKFKIESYEENFLPVMKLLRNWSAHSRVEEKFETKDVGILFIIAIRSYFDIGYEFGVNMNTSIGRINYYEKSLLELYCTKNDEKVMTQDEIKVVLKKSFNYLTKREYKAYAGNEKWKWSDNATFNVYKKFEVIGGQNSNSKCHISDFYRLLWHSIFYSTWDDYKANSEDYTYIEVKFNTEEAYPYLSAENNIIGVLYKYTFNNSLKIIGEEM
;
A
#
# COMPACT_ATOMS: atom_id res chain seq x y z
N MET A 1 -1.57 -2.56 4.94
CA MET A 1 -0.27 -1.86 5.17
C MET A 1 0.41 -2.62 6.30
N LYS A 2 1.67 -3.01 6.19
CA LYS A 2 2.29 -3.80 7.27
C LYS A 2 3.00 -2.91 8.30
N SER A 3 2.79 -3.15 9.58
CA SER A 3 3.42 -2.42 10.68
C SER A 3 4.34 -3.32 11.48
N LEU A 4 5.56 -2.86 11.74
CA LEU A 4 6.41 -3.40 12.80
C LEU A 4 5.95 -2.76 14.10
N TRP A 5 5.33 -3.55 14.98
CA TRP A 5 4.89 -3.09 16.29
C TRP A 5 5.83 -3.64 17.35
N ILE A 6 6.44 -2.73 18.10
CA ILE A 6 7.41 -3.04 19.15
C ILE A 6 6.81 -2.59 20.47
N GLU A 7 6.48 -3.55 21.34
CA GLU A 7 5.62 -3.35 22.51
C GLU A 7 5.91 -4.44 23.55
N ASP A 8 6.25 -4.03 24.77
CA ASP A 8 6.44 -4.93 25.91
C ASP A 8 5.12 -5.09 26.67
N PHE A 9 4.19 -5.88 26.12
CA PHE A 9 2.98 -6.27 26.85
C PHE A 9 3.38 -6.86 28.21
N ASN A 10 3.19 -6.09 29.28
CA ASN A 10 3.75 -6.36 30.60
C ASN A 10 3.46 -7.80 31.08
N HIS A 11 4.54 -8.56 31.32
CA HIS A 11 4.82 -9.78 32.12
C HIS A 11 3.74 -10.74 32.69
N SER A 12 2.44 -10.48 32.58
CA SER A 12 1.45 -11.47 32.99
C SER A 12 1.26 -12.46 31.86
N ASN A 13 1.20 -13.78 32.15
CA ASN A 13 1.06 -14.90 31.18
C ASN A 13 -0.27 -14.87 30.34
N ILE A 14 -0.72 -13.69 29.91
CA ILE A 14 -1.96 -13.37 29.20
C ILE A 14 -1.61 -12.66 27.86
N ASP A 15 -0.37 -12.78 27.37
CA ASP A 15 0.16 -12.06 26.20
C ASP A 15 -0.75 -12.08 24.96
N ASP A 16 -1.27 -13.25 24.58
CA ASP A 16 -2.03 -13.38 23.32
C ASP A 16 -3.41 -12.68 23.38
N VAL A 17 -4.00 -12.60 24.57
CA VAL A 17 -5.32 -11.95 24.77
C VAL A 17 -5.16 -10.44 24.78
N GLU A 18 -4.10 -9.93 25.41
CA GLU A 18 -3.81 -8.49 25.40
C GLU A 18 -3.39 -8.00 24.02
N GLU A 19 -2.54 -8.76 23.31
CA GLU A 19 -2.17 -8.45 21.93
C GLU A 19 -3.43 -8.29 21.05
N GLU A 20 -4.33 -9.29 21.06
CA GLU A 20 -5.55 -9.24 20.25
C GLU A 20 -6.44 -8.06 20.64
N LYS A 21 -6.60 -7.79 21.95
CA LYS A 21 -7.38 -6.65 22.45
C LYS A 21 -6.85 -5.33 21.89
N TRP A 22 -5.54 -5.11 21.96
CA TRP A 22 -4.92 -3.89 21.45
C TRP A 22 -4.96 -3.82 19.92
N ARG A 23 -4.73 -4.93 19.22
CA ARG A 23 -4.87 -4.99 17.75
C ARG A 23 -6.27 -4.60 17.29
N VAL A 24 -7.31 -5.16 17.90
CA VAL A 24 -8.70 -4.80 17.62
C VAL A 24 -8.95 -3.33 17.93
N ARG A 25 -8.44 -2.82 19.07
CA ARG A 25 -8.58 -1.41 19.48
C ARG A 25 -7.97 -0.44 18.46
N TYR A 26 -6.82 -0.76 17.89
CA TYR A 26 -6.10 0.06 16.91
C TYR A 26 -6.45 -0.24 15.44
N ASN A 27 -7.36 -1.19 15.18
CA ASN A 27 -7.69 -1.66 13.83
C ASN A 27 -6.47 -2.18 13.06
N LEU A 28 -5.68 -3.04 13.72
CA LEU A 28 -4.48 -3.67 13.18
C LEU A 28 -4.72 -5.16 12.92
N PRO A 29 -5.01 -5.59 11.67
CA PRO A 29 -5.17 -7.01 11.33
C PRO A 29 -3.92 -7.82 11.66
N LYS A 30 -4.09 -9.09 12.05
CA LYS A 30 -2.97 -9.95 12.51
C LYS A 30 -1.91 -10.12 11.43
N GLU A 31 -2.37 -10.33 10.21
CA GLU A 31 -1.58 -10.49 9.00
C GLU A 31 -0.76 -9.23 8.63
N ASP A 32 -1.16 -8.07 9.15
CA ASP A 32 -0.55 -6.77 8.87
C ASP A 32 0.36 -6.29 10.01
N VAL A 33 0.59 -7.10 11.05
CA VAL A 33 1.43 -6.76 12.21
C VAL A 33 2.59 -7.73 12.32
N ILE A 34 3.79 -7.18 12.46
CA ILE A 34 4.99 -7.90 12.90
C ILE A 34 5.26 -7.44 14.32
N LEU A 35 4.97 -8.31 15.30
CA LEU A 35 5.18 -8.00 16.71
C LEU A 35 6.61 -8.33 17.17
N LYS A 36 7.22 -7.44 17.94
CA LYS A 36 8.42 -7.67 18.74
C LYS A 36 8.18 -7.21 20.17
N LYS A 37 8.52 -8.06 21.13
CA LYS A 37 8.10 -7.89 22.53
C LYS A 37 9.12 -7.17 23.41
N ASP A 38 10.32 -6.93 22.88
CA ASP A 38 11.41 -6.36 23.65
C ASP A 38 12.40 -5.65 22.71
N LEU A 39 13.26 -4.82 23.29
CA LEU A 39 14.27 -4.06 22.57
C LEU A 39 15.22 -4.97 21.77
N THR A 40 15.67 -6.07 22.37
CA THR A 40 16.72 -6.93 21.79
C THR A 40 16.19 -7.68 20.56
N SER A 41 14.98 -8.24 20.64
CA SER A 41 14.32 -8.90 19.52
C SER A 41 13.94 -7.93 18.40
N ALA A 42 13.56 -6.70 18.74
CA ALA A 42 13.32 -5.63 17.77
C ALA A 42 14.59 -5.21 17.03
N LEU A 43 15.68 -4.94 17.77
CA LEU A 43 16.97 -4.58 17.16
C LEU A 43 17.53 -5.70 16.31
N LYS A 44 17.48 -6.95 16.78
CA LYS A 44 17.86 -8.11 15.96
C LYS A 44 17.05 -8.15 14.65
N TYR A 45 15.74 -7.99 14.73
CA TYR A 45 14.91 -7.98 13.52
C TYR A 45 15.29 -6.86 12.54
N ILE A 46 15.56 -5.65 13.05
CA ILE A 46 16.00 -4.49 12.27
C ILE A 46 17.44 -4.66 11.73
N GLU A 47 18.32 -5.34 12.45
CA GLU A 47 19.71 -5.53 12.05
C GLU A 47 19.90 -6.70 11.08
N ASP A 48 19.25 -7.85 11.32
CA ASP A 48 19.23 -8.99 10.40
C ASP A 48 18.66 -8.58 9.04
N SER A 49 17.76 -7.59 9.06
CA SER A 49 17.24 -6.97 7.85
C SER A 49 18.28 -6.27 6.99
N TYR A 50 19.41 -5.85 7.56
CA TYR A 50 20.47 -5.18 6.81
C TYR A 50 21.23 -6.15 5.92
N GLU A 51 21.56 -7.31 6.48
CA GLU A 51 22.33 -8.33 5.78
C GLU A 51 21.48 -9.05 4.74
N ASN A 52 20.19 -9.26 5.03
CA ASN A 52 19.31 -10.05 4.16
C ASN A 52 18.21 -9.27 3.43
N ARG A 53 17.99 -7.97 3.67
CA ARG A 53 16.88 -7.10 3.16
C ARG A 53 15.44 -7.60 3.37
N GLU A 54 15.22 -8.92 3.47
CA GLU A 54 13.91 -9.56 3.52
C GLU A 54 13.05 -9.07 4.69
N ASN A 55 13.66 -8.82 5.84
CA ASN A 55 12.96 -8.33 7.04
C ASN A 55 12.56 -6.85 6.93
N PHE A 56 13.39 -6.01 6.29
CA PHE A 56 13.15 -4.56 6.22
C PHE A 56 12.04 -4.24 5.24
N ASP A 57 11.96 -5.02 4.16
CA ASP A 57 10.84 -4.99 3.23
C ASP A 57 9.56 -5.61 3.84
N GLY A 58 9.64 -6.19 5.04
CA GLY A 58 8.52 -6.79 5.77
C GLY A 58 7.48 -5.79 6.29
N PHE A 59 7.82 -4.52 6.46
CA PHE A 59 6.92 -3.50 7.02
C PHE A 59 7.01 -2.17 6.25
N ASP A 60 5.99 -1.32 6.44
CA ASP A 60 5.86 0.01 5.85
C ASP A 60 5.74 1.11 6.93
N SER A 61 5.42 0.74 8.16
CA SER A 61 5.27 1.63 9.31
C SER A 61 5.85 0.98 10.56
N VAL A 62 6.23 1.81 11.53
CA VAL A 62 6.71 1.34 12.83
C VAL A 62 5.88 1.98 13.93
N ILE A 63 5.40 1.15 14.84
CA ILE A 63 4.65 1.52 16.03
C ILE A 63 5.54 1.13 17.21
N LEU A 64 5.96 2.11 18.00
CA LEU A 64 6.93 1.90 19.08
C LEU A 64 6.30 2.22 20.42
N ASP A 65 6.45 1.34 21.40
CA ASP A 65 6.49 1.80 22.79
C ASP A 65 7.82 2.55 23.04
N ILE A 66 7.76 3.52 23.93
CA ILE A 66 8.89 4.29 24.44
C ILE A 66 9.66 3.46 25.45
N ASN A 67 8.93 2.88 26.41
CA ASN A 67 9.51 2.03 27.43
C ASN A 67 9.55 0.63 26.85
N LEU A 68 10.75 0.07 26.74
CA LEU A 68 10.94 -1.28 26.24
C LEU A 68 11.88 -2.01 27.16
N GLU A 69 11.46 -3.16 27.64
CA GLU A 69 12.35 -4.08 28.32
C GLU A 69 13.54 -4.46 27.43
N VAL A 70 14.72 -4.53 28.06
CA VAL A 70 15.91 -5.06 27.41
C VAL A 70 15.87 -6.57 27.52
N GLY A 71 15.51 -7.24 26.42
CA GLY A 71 15.51 -8.70 26.34
C GLY A 71 16.91 -9.30 26.49
N GLU A 72 16.95 -10.62 26.66
CA GLU A 72 18.19 -11.40 26.80
C GLU A 72 19.16 -11.18 25.62
N PRO A 73 20.49 -11.27 25.83
CA PRO A 73 21.46 -11.16 24.75
C PRO A 73 21.21 -12.18 23.62
N ILE A 74 21.27 -11.73 22.36
CA ILE A 74 21.11 -12.59 21.19
C ILE A 74 22.34 -12.47 20.29
N ASP A 75 22.84 -13.61 19.80
CA ASP A 75 24.00 -13.70 18.90
C ASP A 75 25.27 -12.99 19.44
N GLY A 76 25.44 -13.03 20.77
CA GLY A 76 26.58 -12.39 21.45
C GLY A 76 26.49 -10.87 21.57
N LYS A 77 25.39 -10.24 21.14
CA LYS A 77 25.13 -8.81 21.33
C LYS A 77 24.37 -8.59 22.64
N ASP A 78 25.03 -7.92 23.57
CA ASP A 78 24.44 -7.44 24.82
C ASP A 78 24.07 -5.96 24.70
N TYR A 79 22.85 -5.70 24.23
CA TYR A 79 22.34 -4.34 24.11
C TYR A 79 22.17 -3.64 25.45
N ARG A 80 22.03 -4.39 26.55
CA ARG A 80 21.94 -3.80 27.89
C ARG A 80 23.24 -3.12 28.24
N SER A 81 24.37 -3.83 28.13
CA SER A 81 25.69 -3.27 28.39
C SER A 81 26.01 -2.11 27.46
N PHE A 82 25.64 -2.22 26.17
CA PHE A 82 25.82 -1.13 25.20
C PHE A 82 25.02 0.12 25.59
N LEU A 83 23.72 -0.02 25.87
CA LEU A 83 22.89 1.12 26.26
C LEU A 83 23.29 1.67 27.62
N ILE A 84 23.74 0.86 28.57
CA ILE A 84 24.33 1.36 29.82
C ILE A 84 25.50 2.29 29.50
N GLY A 85 26.37 1.96 28.54
CA GLY A 85 27.42 2.87 28.09
C GLY A 85 26.87 4.20 27.56
N VAL A 86 25.82 4.16 26.72
CA VAL A 86 25.17 5.35 26.15
C VAL A 86 24.44 6.20 27.21
N VAL A 87 23.83 5.54 28.21
CA VAL A 87 22.96 6.13 29.24
C VAL A 87 23.75 6.59 30.46
N SER A 88 24.89 5.94 30.75
CA SER A 88 25.79 6.29 31.85
C SER A 88 26.36 7.70 31.69
N GLU A 89 26.99 8.21 32.75
CA GLU A 89 27.45 9.59 33.01
C GLU A 89 28.18 10.34 31.86
N GLU A 90 28.49 9.70 30.74
CA GLU A 90 29.20 10.29 29.61
C GLU A 90 28.32 11.14 28.67
N PHE A 91 26.99 10.89 28.60
CA PHE A 91 26.10 11.64 27.68
C PHE A 91 24.75 12.11 28.26
N LEU A 92 24.04 11.26 29.02
CA LEU A 92 22.66 11.56 29.46
C LEU A 92 22.46 11.64 30.99
N GLU A 93 23.47 11.26 31.78
CA GLU A 93 23.45 11.25 33.26
C GLU A 93 22.21 10.55 33.84
N LEU A 94 21.86 9.39 33.27
CA LEU A 94 20.65 8.66 33.62
C LEU A 94 20.95 7.45 34.52
N PRO A 95 20.07 7.10 35.49
CA PRO A 95 20.20 5.88 36.26
C PRO A 95 20.19 4.64 35.35
N ILE A 96 21.00 3.63 35.68
CA ILE A 96 21.11 2.38 34.92
C ILE A 96 19.75 1.66 34.82
N GLU A 97 18.91 1.84 35.82
CA GLU A 97 17.55 1.30 35.89
C GLU A 97 16.62 1.93 34.83
N GLU A 98 16.98 3.08 34.25
CA GLU A 98 16.20 3.77 33.22
C GLU A 98 16.57 3.36 31.79
N VAL A 99 17.52 2.44 31.58
CA VAL A 99 17.95 2.00 30.24
C VAL A 99 16.78 1.51 29.38
N GLY A 100 15.79 0.82 29.97
CA GLY A 100 14.58 0.39 29.23
C GLY A 100 13.71 1.54 28.74
N ARG A 101 13.72 2.68 29.45
CA ARG A 101 12.94 3.89 29.09
C ARG A 101 13.46 4.57 27.82
N ILE A 102 14.65 4.20 27.36
CA ILE A 102 15.29 4.80 26.19
C ILE A 102 15.23 3.89 24.96
N GLY A 103 14.73 2.66 25.14
CA GLY A 103 14.76 1.63 24.11
C GLY A 103 14.02 2.06 22.84
N GLY A 104 12.82 2.63 22.98
CA GLY A 104 12.04 3.13 21.85
C GLY A 104 12.76 4.24 21.07
N PHE A 105 13.41 5.16 21.78
CA PHE A 105 14.18 6.26 21.18
C PHE A 105 15.45 5.77 20.49
N TYR A 106 16.13 4.79 21.06
CA TYR A 106 17.28 4.17 20.41
C TYR A 106 16.89 3.45 19.12
N ILE A 107 15.79 2.69 19.12
CA ILE A 107 15.23 2.07 17.89
C ILE A 107 14.86 3.14 16.87
N PHE A 108 14.21 4.23 17.28
CA PHE A 108 13.89 5.34 16.39
C PHE A 108 15.15 5.90 15.71
N LEU A 109 16.19 6.21 16.49
CA LEU A 109 17.48 6.69 15.97
C LEU A 109 18.11 5.68 15.00
N LYS A 110 18.09 4.39 15.35
CA LYS A 110 18.60 3.32 14.48
C LYS A 110 17.86 3.28 13.14
N LEU A 111 16.53 3.40 13.16
CA LEU A 111 15.71 3.40 11.95
C LEU A 111 15.99 4.61 11.06
N ILE A 112 16.08 5.81 11.61
CA ILE A 112 16.26 7.02 10.79
C ILE A 112 17.70 7.25 10.34
N LEU A 113 18.69 6.99 11.20
CA LEU A 113 20.10 7.28 10.92
C LEU A 113 20.76 6.14 10.14
N ASP A 114 20.54 4.89 10.56
CA ASP A 114 21.23 3.75 9.95
C ASP A 114 20.44 3.15 8.78
N LYS A 115 19.10 3.29 8.78
CA LYS A 115 18.24 2.66 7.77
C LYS A 115 17.54 3.63 6.82
N ASP A 116 17.74 4.95 6.99
CA ASP A 116 17.02 6.01 6.25
C ASP A 116 15.50 5.75 6.21
N PHE A 117 14.95 5.19 7.31
CA PHE A 117 13.52 4.91 7.39
C PHE A 117 12.75 6.25 7.49
N PRO A 118 11.66 6.43 6.72
CA PRO A 118 10.89 7.66 6.74
C PRO A 118 10.29 7.93 8.12
N ARG A 119 10.70 9.03 8.77
CA ARG A 119 10.27 9.36 10.14
C ARG A 119 8.76 9.49 10.30
N GLU A 120 8.07 9.99 9.27
CA GLU A 120 6.61 10.18 9.25
C GLU A 120 5.83 8.87 9.30
N ARG A 121 6.54 7.75 9.12
CA ARG A 121 6.04 6.38 9.19
C ARG A 121 6.32 5.71 10.54
N ILE A 122 6.90 6.45 11.48
CA ILE A 122 7.17 6.00 12.85
C ILE A 122 6.27 6.79 13.79
N VAL A 123 5.65 6.10 14.74
CA VAL A 123 4.85 6.71 15.82
C VAL A 123 5.17 6.08 17.16
N PHE A 124 5.03 6.86 18.22
CA PHE A 124 5.11 6.34 19.58
C PHE A 124 3.71 6.10 20.14
N LEU A 125 3.49 4.92 20.70
CA LEU A 125 2.38 4.63 21.60
C LEU A 125 2.90 4.80 23.02
N THR A 126 2.33 5.73 23.76
CA THR A 126 2.75 6.00 25.14
C THR A 126 1.58 5.90 26.10
N SER A 127 1.83 5.37 27.29
CA SER A 127 0.92 5.48 28.44
C SER A 127 1.08 6.80 29.19
N SER A 128 2.17 7.56 28.94
CA SER A 128 2.41 8.84 29.60
C SER A 128 1.40 9.88 29.11
N TYR A 129 0.39 10.18 29.93
CA TYR A 129 -0.41 11.38 29.77
C TYR A 129 0.52 12.59 29.89
N GLN A 130 0.49 13.50 28.90
CA GLN A 130 1.22 14.77 28.98
C GLN A 130 0.83 15.43 30.30
N ILE A 131 1.80 15.63 31.19
CA ILE A 131 1.58 16.25 32.50
C ILE A 131 0.91 17.62 32.35
N ASP A 132 1.17 18.31 31.25
CA ASP A 132 0.51 19.57 30.89
C ASP A 132 -0.99 19.39 30.59
N THR A 133 -1.40 18.28 29.98
CA THR A 133 -2.82 17.93 29.79
C THR A 133 -3.49 17.67 31.14
N LEU A 134 -2.82 16.96 32.05
CA LEU A 134 -3.32 16.71 33.40
C LEU A 134 -3.43 18.00 34.22
N ASN A 135 -2.36 18.80 34.21
CA ASN A 135 -2.33 20.11 34.85
C ASN A 135 -3.43 21.02 34.29
N SER A 136 -3.66 21.01 32.97
CA SER A 136 -4.74 21.76 32.34
C SER A 136 -6.12 21.26 32.76
N ALA A 137 -6.34 19.94 32.84
CA ALA A 137 -7.58 19.37 33.33
C ALA A 137 -7.85 19.76 34.79
N ILE A 138 -6.82 19.69 35.65
CA ILE A 138 -6.91 20.14 37.04
C ILE A 138 -7.20 21.65 37.13
N ASP A 139 -6.53 22.48 36.33
CA ASP A 139 -6.74 23.92 36.30
C ASP A 139 -8.17 24.27 35.85
N ASN A 140 -8.69 23.55 34.86
CA ASN A 140 -10.08 23.70 34.41
C ASN A 140 -11.08 23.26 35.48
N LEU A 141 -10.84 22.14 36.17
CA LEU A 141 -11.68 21.70 37.29
C LEU A 141 -11.66 22.72 38.44
N ILE A 142 -10.48 23.22 38.82
CA ILE A 142 -10.33 24.29 39.81
C ILE A 142 -11.15 25.53 39.39
N ARG A 143 -11.12 25.91 38.11
CA ARG A 143 -11.88 27.04 37.57
C ARG A 143 -13.40 26.80 37.68
N ILE A 144 -13.86 25.61 37.31
CA ILE A 144 -15.28 25.21 37.42
C ILE A 144 -15.73 25.28 38.89
N PHE A 145 -14.97 24.68 39.82
CA PHE A 145 -15.31 24.73 41.25
C PHE A 145 -15.26 26.14 41.85
N LYS A 146 -14.32 26.98 41.42
CA LYS A 146 -14.30 28.39 41.84
C LYS A 146 -15.54 29.15 41.39
N ARG A 147 -16.08 28.84 40.22
CA ARG A 147 -17.24 29.51 39.62
C ARG A 147 -18.58 29.02 40.19
N TYR A 148 -18.76 27.71 40.33
CA TYR A 148 -20.05 27.11 40.68
C TYR A 148 -20.14 26.58 42.12
N GLY A 149 -19.00 26.44 42.81
CA GLY A 149 -18.91 26.04 44.20
C GLY A 149 -19.04 24.53 44.44
N VAL A 150 -20.16 23.93 44.05
CA VAL A 150 -20.45 22.49 44.25
C VAL A 150 -21.12 21.90 43.02
N ARG A 151 -20.97 20.58 42.83
CA ARG A 151 -21.43 19.84 41.65
C ARG A 151 -22.91 20.11 41.30
N ASP A 152 -23.77 20.22 42.31
CA ASP A 152 -25.22 20.44 42.15
C ASP A 152 -25.61 21.84 41.64
N LYS A 153 -24.65 22.76 41.58
CA LYS A 153 -24.85 24.13 41.04
C LYS A 153 -24.18 24.32 39.67
N ILE A 154 -23.59 23.27 39.11
CA ILE A 154 -23.02 23.30 37.76
C ILE A 154 -24.17 23.24 36.75
N SER A 155 -24.27 24.24 35.88
CA SER A 155 -25.24 24.25 34.78
C SER A 155 -25.02 23.07 33.82
N ASP A 156 -26.06 22.59 33.15
CA ASP A 156 -25.97 21.43 32.24
C ASP A 156 -24.85 21.54 31.20
N ALA A 157 -24.64 22.72 30.59
CA ALA A 157 -23.55 22.96 29.63
C ALA A 157 -22.14 22.84 30.24
N SER A 158 -22.00 23.11 31.54
CA SER A 158 -20.74 22.97 32.28
C SER A 158 -20.55 21.56 32.86
N LYS A 159 -21.61 20.74 32.86
CA LYS A 159 -21.58 19.35 33.33
C LYS A 159 -20.85 18.45 32.34
N GLU A 160 -21.05 18.67 31.05
CA GLU A 160 -20.34 17.91 30.00
C GLU A 160 -18.83 18.20 30.00
N GLU A 161 -18.44 19.48 30.12
CA GLU A 161 -17.03 19.86 30.32
C GLU A 161 -16.45 19.27 31.62
N PHE A 162 -17.23 19.29 32.69
CA PHE A 162 -16.83 18.71 33.97
C PHE A 162 -16.56 17.21 33.86
N GLU A 163 -17.51 16.44 33.31
CA GLU A 163 -17.36 14.99 33.13
C GLU A 163 -16.19 14.66 32.19
N LYS A 164 -15.93 15.48 31.17
CA LYS A 164 -14.74 15.36 30.32
C LYS A 164 -13.44 15.42 31.13
N TYR A 165 -13.26 16.43 31.98
CA TYR A 165 -12.03 16.56 32.78
C TYR A 165 -11.92 15.52 33.88
N ILE A 166 -13.05 15.10 34.46
CA ILE A 166 -13.07 13.98 35.40
C ILE A 166 -12.63 12.69 34.71
N ARG A 167 -13.08 12.43 33.49
CA ARG A 167 -12.62 11.26 32.71
C ARG A 167 -11.11 11.27 32.52
N ILE A 168 -10.53 12.42 32.16
CA ILE A 168 -9.07 12.58 32.03
C ILE A 168 -8.33 12.26 33.35
N LEU A 169 -8.89 12.65 34.51
CA LEU A 169 -8.30 12.32 35.80
C LEU A 169 -8.49 10.85 36.22
N LYS A 170 -9.59 10.22 35.79
CA LYS A 170 -9.90 8.81 36.08
C LYS A 170 -9.01 7.85 35.31
N ASP A 171 -8.48 8.27 34.17
CA ASP A 171 -7.55 7.48 33.34
C ASP A 171 -6.12 7.47 33.93
N ILE A 172 -5.91 8.01 35.13
CA ILE A 172 -4.62 7.91 35.84
C ILE A 172 -4.72 6.75 36.83
N GLU A 173 -4.01 5.66 36.55
CA GLU A 173 -3.99 4.44 37.38
C GLU A 173 -3.60 4.70 38.85
N GLU A 174 -2.81 5.75 39.09
CA GLU A 174 -2.35 6.17 40.42
C GLU A 174 -3.36 7.01 41.20
N VAL A 175 -4.39 7.56 40.54
CA VAL A 175 -5.43 8.37 41.19
C VAL A 175 -6.65 7.50 41.40
N LYS A 176 -6.89 7.08 42.65
CA LYS A 176 -8.10 6.32 42.97
C LYS A 176 -9.32 7.16 42.62
N VAL A 177 -10.08 6.68 41.63
CA VAL A 177 -11.30 7.32 41.11
C VAL A 177 -12.28 7.66 42.23
N ASP A 178 -12.39 6.77 43.21
CA ASP A 178 -13.24 6.93 44.38
C ASP A 178 -12.84 8.17 45.21
N ASP A 179 -11.56 8.50 45.28
CA ASP A 179 -11.09 9.68 46.02
C ASP A 179 -11.48 10.98 45.28
N VAL A 180 -11.46 10.98 43.94
CA VAL A 180 -11.84 12.15 43.14
C VAL A 180 -13.34 12.43 43.29
N GLU A 181 -14.20 11.43 43.08
CA GLU A 181 -15.65 11.62 43.18
C GLU A 181 -16.12 11.89 44.62
N THR A 182 -15.51 11.22 45.61
CA THR A 182 -15.86 11.42 47.03
C THR A 182 -15.47 12.84 47.47
N ASN A 183 -14.26 13.32 47.15
CA ASN A 183 -13.81 14.65 47.54
C ASN A 183 -14.53 15.78 46.79
N ILE A 184 -15.07 15.52 45.61
CA ILE A 184 -15.88 16.47 44.83
C ILE A 184 -17.23 16.77 45.50
N ASN A 185 -17.78 15.81 46.25
CA ASN A 185 -19.10 15.94 46.88
C ASN A 185 -19.03 16.50 48.32
N ILE A 186 -17.85 16.54 48.95
CA ILE A 186 -17.67 16.98 50.35
C ILE A 186 -17.74 18.51 50.50
N GLY A 187 -17.48 19.27 49.43
CA GLY A 187 -17.63 20.72 49.40
C GLY A 187 -16.43 21.45 48.81
N ARG A 188 -16.70 22.69 48.34
CA ARG A 188 -15.78 23.51 47.54
C ARG A 188 -14.33 23.55 48.04
N GLU A 189 -14.12 23.87 49.31
CA GLU A 189 -12.77 24.06 49.85
C GLU A 189 -11.99 22.75 49.95
N VAL A 190 -12.67 21.64 50.28
CA VAL A 190 -12.07 20.31 50.33
C VAL A 190 -11.67 19.87 48.93
N THR A 191 -12.55 20.04 47.94
CA THR A 191 -12.24 19.70 46.54
C THR A 191 -11.10 20.55 45.97
N LEU A 192 -11.08 21.86 46.23
CA LEU A 192 -10.01 22.74 45.77
C LEU A 192 -8.66 22.40 46.43
N SER A 193 -8.66 22.01 47.71
CA SER A 193 -7.47 21.54 48.41
C SER A 193 -6.96 20.22 47.80
N PHE A 194 -7.86 19.26 47.59
CA PHE A 194 -7.55 17.99 46.93
C PHE A 194 -6.93 18.19 45.55
N LEU A 195 -7.56 18.98 44.68
CA LEU A 195 -7.05 19.22 43.31
C LEU A 195 -5.67 19.90 43.31
N LYS A 196 -5.38 20.79 44.28
CA LYS A 196 -4.04 21.39 44.42
C LYS A 196 -3.00 20.39 44.91
N ASN A 197 -3.36 19.52 45.84
CA ASN A 197 -2.48 18.47 46.34
C ASN A 197 -2.18 17.47 45.22
N LEU A 198 -3.22 17.04 44.49
CA LEU A 198 -3.09 16.19 43.31
C LEU A 198 -2.17 16.80 42.25
N ARG A 199 -2.33 18.11 41.98
CA ARG A 199 -1.40 18.85 41.10
C ARG A 199 0.05 18.77 41.59
N THR A 200 0.25 18.96 42.89
CA THR A 200 1.60 18.95 43.48
C THR A 200 2.21 17.55 43.39
N GLU A 201 1.41 16.52 43.65
CA GLU A 201 1.81 15.13 43.53
C GLU A 201 2.19 14.77 42.09
N ILE A 202 1.33 15.08 41.11
CA ILE A 202 1.62 14.85 39.68
C ILE A 202 2.90 15.56 39.25
N ASN A 203 3.08 16.83 39.65
CA ASN A 203 4.30 17.57 39.30
C ASN A 203 5.55 17.05 40.04
N SER A 204 5.40 16.46 41.23
CA SER A 204 6.53 15.81 41.92
C SER A 204 6.97 14.51 41.23
N LYS A 205 6.04 13.84 40.52
CA LYS A 205 6.30 12.64 39.71
C LYS A 205 6.79 12.97 38.28
N ARG A 206 6.82 14.24 37.89
CA ARG A 206 7.23 14.73 36.56
C ARG A 206 8.58 14.20 36.09
N ASN A 207 9.52 14.01 37.02
CA ASN A 207 10.85 13.52 36.69
C ASN A 207 10.93 12.01 36.47
N LEU A 208 9.88 11.24 36.78
CA LEU A 208 9.92 9.77 36.80
C LEU A 208 9.02 9.10 35.75
N SER A 209 8.08 9.80 35.11
CA SER A 209 7.09 9.16 34.20
C SER A 209 6.95 9.80 32.81
N ASP A 210 7.45 11.02 32.60
CA ASP A 210 7.28 11.74 31.34
C ASP A 210 8.49 11.59 30.41
N THR A 211 8.81 10.32 30.13
CA THR A 211 9.94 9.94 29.29
C THR A 211 9.85 10.63 27.92
N TYR A 212 8.66 10.66 27.30
CA TYR A 212 8.49 11.27 25.99
C TYR A 212 8.90 12.75 25.95
N ASN A 213 8.38 13.59 26.85
CA ASN A 213 8.63 15.03 26.83
C ASN A 213 10.11 15.35 27.08
N ARG A 214 10.77 14.63 27.99
CA ARG A 214 12.21 14.79 28.22
C ARG A 214 13.01 14.54 26.96
N TYR A 215 12.69 13.49 26.22
CA TYR A 215 13.41 13.16 25.00
C TYR A 215 13.03 14.08 23.85
N GLU A 216 11.78 14.52 23.75
CA GLU A 216 11.36 15.52 22.77
C GLU A 216 12.24 16.77 22.83
N GLU A 217 12.52 17.30 24.03
CA GLU A 217 13.44 18.43 24.21
C GLU A 217 14.87 18.12 23.72
N ILE A 218 15.38 16.91 23.97
CA ILE A 218 16.71 16.47 23.51
C ILE A 218 16.76 16.37 21.98
N PHE A 219 15.74 15.76 21.36
CA PHE A 219 15.64 15.64 19.92
C PHE A 219 15.53 17.01 19.25
N GLU A 220 14.67 17.89 19.79
CA GLU A 220 14.53 19.26 19.30
C GLU A 220 15.85 20.03 19.40
N GLY A 221 16.58 19.90 20.52
CA GLY A 221 17.92 20.48 20.69
C GLY A 221 18.94 19.94 19.67
N ALA A 222 18.81 18.68 19.26
CA ALA A 222 19.63 18.05 18.22
C ALA A 222 19.14 18.36 16.78
N GLY A 223 18.07 19.13 16.60
CA GLY A 223 17.46 19.41 15.29
C GLY A 223 16.76 18.20 14.67
N ILE A 224 16.46 17.17 15.47
CA ILE A 224 15.72 15.98 15.07
C ILE A 224 14.28 16.17 15.55
N LYS A 225 13.31 15.94 14.67
CA LYS A 225 11.90 15.94 15.07
C LYS A 225 11.53 14.53 15.56
N PRO A 226 11.07 14.35 16.81
CA PRO A 226 10.66 13.03 17.27
C PRO A 226 9.41 12.51 16.54
N PRO A 227 9.16 11.20 16.55
CA PRO A 227 7.91 10.59 16.11
C PRO A 227 6.71 11.18 16.84
N LYS A 228 5.56 11.18 16.17
CA LYS A 228 4.32 11.66 16.78
C LYS A 228 3.88 10.71 17.92
N PRO A 229 3.57 11.23 19.13
CA PRO A 229 3.08 10.42 20.23
C PRO A 229 1.57 10.24 20.15
N TYR A 230 1.10 9.06 20.57
CA TYR A 230 -0.31 8.70 20.72
C TYR A 230 -0.52 8.05 22.08
N ILE A 231 -1.50 8.56 22.84
CA ILE A 231 -1.80 8.06 24.19
C ILE A 231 -2.64 6.79 24.09
N LYS A 232 -2.16 5.68 24.67
CA LYS A 232 -2.74 4.34 24.48
C LYS A 232 -4.19 4.22 24.97
N GLU A 233 -4.52 4.89 26.07
CA GLU A 233 -5.83 4.74 26.72
C GLU A 233 -6.86 5.78 26.26
N ASN A 234 -6.41 6.83 25.58
CA ASN A 234 -7.26 7.94 25.21
C ASN A 234 -7.94 7.72 23.85
N GLU A 235 -9.28 7.59 23.84
CA GLU A 235 -10.07 7.35 22.62
C GLU A 235 -9.84 8.41 21.52
N GLU A 236 -9.66 9.68 21.88
CA GLU A 236 -9.37 10.73 20.88
C GLU A 236 -8.03 10.50 20.18
N TYR A 237 -7.00 10.08 20.93
CA TYR A 237 -5.70 9.74 20.36
C TYR A 237 -5.75 8.44 19.56
N ILE A 238 -6.53 7.45 19.97
CA ILE A 238 -6.74 6.22 19.20
C ILE A 238 -7.37 6.54 17.84
N GLU A 239 -8.39 7.39 17.79
CA GLU A 239 -8.99 7.80 16.53
C GLU A 239 -8.01 8.62 15.67
N LYS A 240 -7.20 9.49 16.28
CA LYS A 240 -6.10 10.17 15.55
C LYS A 240 -5.03 9.21 15.05
N PHE A 241 -4.77 8.12 15.77
CA PHE A 241 -3.83 7.06 15.36
C PHE A 241 -4.40 6.31 14.16
N LYS A 242 -5.68 5.88 14.23
CA LYS A 242 -6.38 5.23 13.11
C LYS A 242 -6.41 6.12 11.88
N SER A 243 -6.67 7.43 12.07
CA SER A 243 -6.60 8.41 10.98
C SER A 243 -5.20 8.45 10.37
N TRP A 244 -4.15 8.56 11.20
CA TRP A 244 -2.77 8.52 10.71
C TRP A 244 -2.43 7.22 9.99
N LEU A 245 -2.88 6.06 10.47
CA LEU A 245 -2.66 4.77 9.85
C LEU A 245 -3.30 4.73 8.44
N ASN A 246 -4.52 5.24 8.32
CA ASN A 246 -5.25 5.34 7.06
C ASN A 246 -4.61 6.35 6.10
N GLU A 247 -4.26 7.54 6.58
CA GLU A 247 -3.60 8.61 5.81
C GLU A 247 -2.19 8.20 5.35
N SER A 248 -1.51 7.39 6.16
CA SER A 248 -0.22 6.81 5.81
C SER A 248 -0.36 5.81 4.67
N ASN A 249 -1.47 5.10 4.54
CA ASN A 249 -1.66 4.11 3.47
C ASN A 249 -1.96 4.76 2.10
N THR A 250 -1.03 5.61 1.62
CA THR A 250 -1.10 6.25 0.30
C THR A 250 -1.05 5.21 -0.81
N GLU A 251 -1.47 5.60 -2.02
CA GLU A 251 -1.43 4.71 -3.18
C GLU A 251 -0.04 4.10 -3.39
N TYR A 252 1.02 4.88 -3.19
CA TYR A 252 2.41 4.42 -3.32
C TYR A 252 2.70 3.22 -2.42
N TYR A 253 2.32 3.30 -1.14
CA TYR A 253 2.57 2.22 -0.18
C TYR A 253 1.68 1.01 -0.42
N ILE A 254 0.46 1.21 -0.92
CA ILE A 254 -0.41 0.12 -1.37
C ILE A 254 0.27 -0.64 -2.52
N LEU A 255 0.75 0.07 -3.54
CA LEU A 255 1.48 -0.53 -4.67
C LEU A 255 2.74 -1.26 -4.21
N ARG A 256 3.57 -0.60 -3.40
CA ARG A 256 4.80 -1.17 -2.86
C ARG A 256 4.53 -2.47 -2.11
N ARG A 257 3.60 -2.45 -1.14
CA ARG A 257 3.29 -3.62 -0.32
C ARG A 257 2.75 -4.76 -1.17
N ALA A 258 1.84 -4.47 -2.10
CA ALA A 258 1.28 -5.51 -2.96
C ALA A 258 2.35 -6.17 -3.84
N ILE A 259 3.24 -5.40 -4.47
CA ILE A 259 4.34 -5.95 -5.29
C ILE A 259 5.24 -6.85 -4.43
N ILE A 260 5.64 -6.39 -3.24
CA ILE A 260 6.51 -7.16 -2.33
C ILE A 260 5.89 -8.51 -1.97
N GLU A 261 4.64 -8.50 -1.53
CA GLU A 261 3.98 -9.70 -1.01
C GLU A 261 3.62 -10.67 -2.13
N ILE A 262 3.15 -10.17 -3.28
CA ILE A 262 2.90 -11.00 -4.47
C ILE A 262 4.21 -11.67 -4.91
N CYS A 263 5.32 -10.91 -5.02
CA CYS A 263 6.61 -11.49 -5.40
C CYS A 263 7.09 -12.54 -4.39
N ARG A 264 6.95 -12.29 -3.09
CA ARG A 264 7.34 -13.23 -2.03
C ARG A 264 6.56 -14.54 -2.11
N GLU A 265 5.24 -14.46 -2.28
CA GLU A 265 4.39 -15.65 -2.43
C GLU A 265 4.70 -16.41 -3.72
N LEU A 266 4.92 -15.72 -4.83
CA LEU A 266 5.30 -16.35 -6.10
C LEU A 266 6.64 -17.07 -6.03
N ILE A 267 7.65 -16.48 -5.37
CA ILE A 267 8.95 -17.14 -5.13
C ILE A 267 8.74 -18.43 -4.29
N SER A 268 7.90 -18.36 -3.25
CA SER A 268 7.57 -19.54 -2.43
C SER A 268 6.91 -20.65 -3.27
N ILE A 269 5.90 -20.29 -4.07
CA ILE A 269 5.20 -21.24 -4.95
C ILE A 269 6.14 -21.82 -6.02
N LEU A 270 7.04 -21.01 -6.60
CA LEU A 270 8.01 -21.46 -7.61
C LEU A 270 8.93 -22.55 -7.05
N LYS A 271 9.39 -22.40 -5.80
CA LYS A 271 10.20 -23.41 -5.12
C LYS A 271 9.46 -24.73 -4.92
N GLU A 272 8.15 -24.67 -4.67
CA GLU A 272 7.29 -25.85 -4.45
C GLU A 272 6.86 -26.52 -5.76
N ARG A 273 6.26 -25.76 -6.68
CA ARG A 273 5.57 -26.25 -7.90
C ARG A 273 6.48 -26.35 -9.13
N LYS A 274 7.66 -25.72 -9.09
CA LYS A 274 8.67 -25.75 -10.15
C LYS A 274 8.12 -25.26 -11.50
N GLU A 275 8.66 -25.78 -12.60
CA GLU A 275 8.39 -25.28 -13.96
C GLU A 275 6.92 -25.35 -14.41
N LYS A 276 6.11 -26.26 -13.84
CA LYS A 276 4.70 -26.39 -14.24
C LYS A 276 3.87 -25.15 -13.93
N PHE A 277 4.34 -24.32 -12.99
CA PHE A 277 3.69 -23.08 -12.60
C PHE A 277 3.98 -21.93 -13.58
N ILE A 278 4.98 -22.06 -14.45
CA ILE A 278 5.37 -21.03 -15.42
C ILE A 278 4.58 -21.24 -16.71
N LEU A 279 3.65 -20.33 -17.00
CA LEU A 279 2.86 -20.33 -18.23
C LEU A 279 3.63 -19.77 -19.42
N PHE A 280 4.51 -18.81 -19.16
CA PHE A 280 5.10 -17.95 -20.20
C PHE A 280 5.80 -18.70 -21.33
N LYS A 281 6.44 -19.84 -21.03
CA LYS A 281 7.12 -20.68 -22.04
C LYS A 281 6.18 -21.13 -23.16
N GLY A 282 4.90 -21.36 -22.84
CA GLY A 282 3.86 -21.75 -23.80
C GLY A 282 3.52 -20.67 -24.82
N PHE A 283 3.78 -19.40 -24.50
CA PHE A 283 3.44 -18.25 -25.34
C PHE A 283 4.56 -17.82 -26.30
N LEU A 284 5.77 -18.37 -26.14
CA LEU A 284 6.90 -18.03 -26.99
C LEU A 284 6.69 -18.51 -28.43
N HIS A 285 7.23 -17.76 -29.40
CA HIS A 285 7.18 -18.15 -30.80
C HIS A 285 7.75 -19.58 -31.01
N PRO A 286 7.14 -20.44 -31.85
CA PRO A 286 7.61 -21.80 -32.09
C PRO A 286 9.05 -21.83 -32.57
N LYS A 287 9.41 -20.85 -33.42
CA LYS A 287 10.79 -20.60 -33.92
C LYS A 287 11.72 -19.92 -32.92
N THR A 288 11.25 -19.56 -31.72
CA THR A 288 12.14 -19.06 -30.66
C THR A 288 13.17 -20.15 -30.37
N PRO A 289 14.48 -19.85 -30.48
CA PRO A 289 15.54 -20.80 -30.22
C PRO A 289 15.39 -21.47 -28.84
N ASN A 290 15.75 -22.76 -28.73
CA ASN A 290 15.55 -23.52 -27.49
C ASN A 290 16.32 -22.92 -26.31
N ASP A 291 17.53 -22.41 -26.54
CA ASP A 291 18.34 -21.66 -25.58
C ASP A 291 17.57 -20.44 -25.02
N LYS A 292 16.80 -19.74 -25.85
CA LYS A 292 15.94 -18.64 -25.38
C LYS A 292 14.72 -19.12 -24.60
N LYS A 293 14.18 -20.30 -24.89
CA LYS A 293 13.06 -20.87 -24.11
C LYS A 293 13.54 -21.37 -22.76
N GLU A 294 14.73 -21.97 -22.73
CA GLU A 294 15.41 -22.45 -21.53
C GLU A 294 15.82 -21.30 -20.60
N MET A 295 16.06 -20.10 -21.14
CA MET A 295 16.31 -18.89 -20.35
C MET A 295 15.18 -18.58 -19.35
N TYR A 296 13.92 -18.88 -19.69
CA TYR A 296 12.76 -18.59 -18.82
C TYR A 296 12.53 -19.66 -17.76
N ASP A 297 13.58 -20.05 -17.04
CA ASP A 297 13.53 -21.06 -15.97
C ASP A 297 13.13 -20.47 -14.61
N ILE A 298 13.12 -21.33 -13.58
CA ILE A 298 12.79 -20.94 -12.20
C ILE A 298 13.73 -19.83 -11.72
N LYS A 299 15.03 -19.95 -11.99
CA LYS A 299 16.04 -19.02 -11.51
C LYS A 299 15.84 -17.62 -12.10
N TYR A 300 15.55 -17.55 -13.41
CA TYR A 300 15.23 -16.29 -14.08
C TYR A 300 14.06 -15.57 -13.40
N PHE A 301 12.95 -16.28 -13.16
CA PHE A 301 11.78 -15.68 -12.53
C PHE A 301 12.01 -15.35 -11.05
N GLU A 302 12.77 -16.15 -10.31
CA GLU A 302 13.18 -15.80 -8.94
C GLU A 302 13.99 -14.49 -8.93
N GLU A 303 14.95 -14.33 -9.83
CA GLU A 303 15.77 -13.11 -9.93
C GLU A 303 14.93 -11.89 -10.34
N MET A 304 14.01 -12.06 -11.30
CA MET A 304 13.07 -11.01 -11.72
C MET A 304 12.15 -10.58 -10.57
N LEU A 305 11.52 -11.53 -9.87
CA LEU A 305 10.64 -11.25 -8.74
C LEU A 305 11.41 -10.61 -7.58
N SER A 306 12.63 -11.08 -7.30
CA SER A 306 13.52 -10.47 -6.29
C SER A 306 13.92 -9.04 -6.65
N PHE A 307 14.06 -8.75 -7.95
CA PHE A 307 14.27 -7.38 -8.43
C PHE A 307 13.02 -6.52 -8.19
N LEU A 308 11.84 -7.00 -8.61
CA LEU A 308 10.57 -6.27 -8.47
C LEU A 308 10.21 -5.99 -7.01
N GLN A 309 10.45 -6.95 -6.11
CA GLN A 309 10.28 -6.77 -4.66
C GLN A 309 11.05 -5.56 -4.11
N ARG A 310 12.23 -5.27 -4.68
CA ARG A 310 13.11 -4.17 -4.25
C ARG A 310 12.98 -2.93 -5.11
N ALA A 311 12.09 -2.93 -6.11
CA ALA A 311 12.00 -1.87 -7.09
C ALA A 311 11.44 -0.57 -6.50
N LEU A 312 10.62 -0.64 -5.44
CA LEU A 312 10.06 0.54 -4.77
C LEU A 312 10.68 0.72 -3.37
N PRO A 313 11.45 1.80 -3.15
CA PRO A 313 12.09 2.04 -1.84
C PRO A 313 11.06 2.31 -0.74
N ILE A 314 11.42 2.06 0.52
CA ILE A 314 10.56 2.35 1.67
C ILE A 314 10.23 3.84 1.77
N LYS A 315 11.20 4.70 1.47
CA LYS A 315 11.03 6.15 1.43
C LYS A 315 10.55 6.54 0.04
N GLU A 316 9.32 7.06 -0.02
CA GLU A 316 8.72 7.48 -1.29
C GLU A 316 9.63 8.48 -2.02
N PRO A 317 10.09 8.16 -3.24
CA PRO A 317 11.04 9.00 -3.94
C PRO A 317 10.33 10.20 -4.56
N LYS A 318 10.98 11.38 -4.55
CA LYS A 318 10.45 12.59 -5.19
C LYS A 318 10.20 12.44 -6.69
N ASN A 319 10.91 11.51 -7.36
CA ASN A 319 10.75 11.22 -8.78
C ASN A 319 10.24 9.78 -8.99
N LEU A 320 8.96 9.54 -8.71
CA LEU A 320 8.29 8.25 -8.91
C LEU A 320 8.38 7.75 -10.36
N GLU A 321 8.39 8.67 -11.33
CA GLU A 321 8.32 8.35 -12.75
C GLU A 321 9.45 7.40 -13.20
N SER A 322 10.68 7.58 -12.68
CA SER A 322 11.81 6.73 -13.03
C SER A 322 11.62 5.29 -12.53
N TYR A 323 11.13 5.13 -11.29
CA TYR A 323 10.90 3.83 -10.68
C TYR A 323 9.75 3.10 -11.37
N TYR A 324 8.65 3.82 -11.65
CA TYR A 324 7.51 3.26 -12.36
C TYR A 324 7.87 2.84 -13.79
N LYS A 325 8.61 3.65 -14.53
CA LYS A 325 9.14 3.25 -15.85
C LYS A 325 10.03 2.01 -15.77
N GLN A 326 10.84 1.89 -14.72
CA GLN A 326 11.71 0.73 -14.55
C GLN A 326 10.91 -0.55 -14.28
N ILE A 327 9.89 -0.49 -13.42
CA ILE A 327 8.98 -1.62 -13.17
C ILE A 327 8.26 -2.01 -14.44
N VAL A 328 7.62 -1.06 -15.12
CA VAL A 328 6.88 -1.32 -16.37
C VAL A 328 7.79 -1.93 -17.44
N ARG A 329 9.01 -1.42 -17.61
CA ARG A 329 10.00 -2.01 -18.53
C ARG A 329 10.35 -3.44 -18.14
N SER A 330 10.57 -3.70 -16.84
CA SER A 330 10.98 -5.01 -16.36
C SER A 330 9.87 -6.05 -16.57
N VAL A 331 8.62 -5.72 -16.24
CA VAL A 331 7.49 -6.64 -16.39
C VAL A 331 7.00 -6.79 -17.83
N SER A 332 7.39 -5.89 -18.75
CA SER A 332 7.02 -5.99 -20.17
C SER A 332 8.14 -6.51 -21.06
N HIS A 333 9.40 -6.51 -20.59
CA HIS A 333 10.59 -6.83 -21.38
C HIS A 333 10.47 -8.12 -22.18
N ASP A 334 9.94 -9.18 -21.53
CA ASP A 334 9.95 -10.53 -22.09
C ASP A 334 8.92 -10.75 -23.19
N PHE A 335 7.91 -9.89 -23.26
CA PHE A 335 6.83 -9.97 -24.24
C PHE A 335 7.31 -9.73 -25.68
N GLU A 336 8.56 -9.30 -25.88
CA GLU A 336 9.19 -9.27 -27.20
C GLU A 336 9.22 -10.66 -27.86
N GLY A 337 9.53 -11.71 -27.08
CA GLY A 337 9.67 -13.08 -27.54
C GLY A 337 8.35 -13.81 -27.78
N VAL A 338 7.24 -13.20 -27.39
CA VAL A 338 5.90 -13.79 -27.48
C VAL A 338 5.44 -13.83 -28.93
N MET A 339 4.85 -14.97 -29.30
CA MET A 339 4.23 -15.16 -30.59
C MET A 339 3.05 -14.20 -30.74
N MET A 340 3.03 -13.43 -31.82
CA MET A 340 1.76 -12.83 -32.25
C MET A 340 0.99 -13.93 -32.96
N LEU A 341 0.17 -14.67 -32.20
CA LEU A 341 -0.73 -15.64 -32.79
C LEU A 341 -1.64 -14.91 -33.78
N TYR A 342 -1.51 -15.24 -35.06
CA TYR A 342 -2.47 -14.79 -36.06
C TYR A 342 -3.80 -15.49 -35.74
N PRO A 343 -4.91 -14.74 -35.52
CA PRO A 343 -6.18 -15.29 -35.03
C PRO A 343 -6.88 -16.24 -36.02
N TYR A 344 -6.29 -16.54 -37.17
CA TYR A 344 -6.94 -17.33 -38.23
C TYR A 344 -7.20 -18.80 -37.88
N LYS A 345 -6.66 -19.34 -36.77
CA LYS A 345 -6.83 -20.77 -36.44
C LYS A 345 -7.02 -21.14 -34.97
N PHE A 346 -6.96 -20.21 -34.02
CA PHE A 346 -7.24 -20.54 -32.62
C PHE A 346 -8.64 -20.10 -32.26
N LYS A 347 -9.48 -21.07 -31.92
CA LYS A 347 -10.57 -20.83 -30.95
C LYS A 347 -9.86 -20.32 -29.71
N ILE A 348 -10.20 -19.12 -29.26
CA ILE A 348 -9.65 -18.54 -28.04
C ILE A 348 -10.18 -19.41 -26.90
N GLU A 349 -9.40 -20.42 -26.50
CA GLU A 349 -9.77 -21.30 -25.39
C GLU A 349 -9.38 -20.67 -24.04
N SER A 350 -8.49 -19.66 -24.03
CA SER A 350 -8.05 -18.95 -22.82
C SER A 350 -7.93 -17.44 -23.04
N TYR A 351 -8.46 -16.64 -22.10
CA TYR A 351 -8.46 -15.18 -22.17
C TYR A 351 -7.07 -14.56 -21.91
N GLU A 352 -6.13 -15.29 -21.27
CA GLU A 352 -4.78 -14.78 -21.00
C GLU A 352 -4.00 -14.45 -22.28
N GLU A 353 -4.27 -15.18 -23.37
CA GLU A 353 -3.61 -14.98 -24.66
C GLU A 353 -3.92 -13.60 -25.26
N ASN A 354 -5.06 -12.99 -24.91
CA ASN A 354 -5.49 -11.72 -25.48
C ASN A 354 -4.64 -10.53 -24.99
N PHE A 355 -4.06 -10.61 -23.79
CA PHE A 355 -3.26 -9.50 -23.23
C PHE A 355 -1.83 -9.48 -23.78
N LEU A 356 -1.34 -10.62 -24.28
CA LEU A 356 0.04 -10.77 -24.72
C LEU A 356 0.45 -9.78 -25.82
N PRO A 357 -0.35 -9.55 -26.89
CA PRO A 357 -0.01 -8.56 -27.90
C PRO A 357 0.01 -7.14 -27.31
N VAL A 358 -0.92 -6.80 -26.42
CA VAL A 358 -0.97 -5.46 -25.82
C VAL A 358 0.27 -5.20 -24.95
N MET A 359 0.70 -6.19 -24.16
CA MET A 359 1.94 -6.12 -23.38
C MET A 359 3.19 -6.01 -24.26
N LYS A 360 3.18 -6.62 -25.45
CA LYS A 360 4.24 -6.44 -26.45
C LYS A 360 4.31 -5.01 -26.99
N LEU A 361 3.17 -4.34 -27.22
CA LEU A 361 3.18 -2.92 -27.59
C LEU A 361 3.73 -2.07 -26.46
N LEU A 362 3.28 -2.30 -25.23
CA LEU A 362 3.77 -1.61 -24.05
C LEU A 362 5.28 -1.76 -23.90
N ARG A 363 5.83 -2.96 -24.14
CA ARG A 363 7.27 -3.20 -24.19
C ARG A 363 7.94 -2.27 -25.20
N ASN A 364 7.46 -2.22 -26.43
CA ASN A 364 8.03 -1.37 -27.48
C ASN A 364 7.96 0.12 -27.11
N TRP A 365 6.84 0.53 -26.54
CA TRP A 365 6.59 1.90 -26.10
C TRP A 365 7.52 2.31 -24.95
N SER A 366 7.66 1.46 -23.94
CA SER A 366 8.47 1.72 -22.76
C SER A 366 9.97 1.66 -23.06
N ALA A 367 10.41 0.75 -23.94
CA ALA A 367 11.81 0.62 -24.36
C ALA A 367 12.30 1.85 -25.14
N HIS A 368 11.46 2.44 -25.99
CA HIS A 368 11.82 3.60 -26.81
C HIS A 368 11.42 4.95 -26.21
N SER A 369 11.04 4.99 -24.93
CA SER A 369 10.60 6.21 -24.22
C SER A 369 9.51 6.98 -24.98
N ARG A 370 8.59 6.23 -25.62
CA ARG A 370 7.53 6.76 -26.48
C ARG A 370 6.25 7.08 -25.73
N VAL A 371 6.12 6.61 -24.49
CA VAL A 371 5.01 6.95 -23.61
C VAL A 371 5.16 8.42 -23.22
N GLU A 372 4.23 9.25 -23.69
CA GLU A 372 4.24 10.70 -23.46
C GLU A 372 3.90 11.05 -22.02
N GLU A 373 2.96 10.31 -21.45
CA GLU A 373 2.47 10.50 -20.10
C GLU A 373 3.37 9.83 -19.05
N LYS A 374 3.27 10.33 -17.83
CA LYS A 374 3.87 9.66 -16.67
C LYS A 374 2.95 8.52 -16.26
N PHE A 375 3.53 7.38 -15.94
CA PHE A 375 2.78 6.33 -15.26
C PHE A 375 2.36 6.84 -13.88
N GLU A 376 1.10 6.65 -13.54
CA GLU A 376 0.57 6.81 -12.20
C GLU A 376 0.72 5.49 -11.42
N THR A 377 0.54 5.55 -10.09
CA THR A 377 0.62 4.38 -9.21
C THR A 377 -0.28 3.24 -9.68
N LYS A 378 -1.52 3.60 -10.01
CA LYS A 378 -2.52 2.69 -10.52
C LYS A 378 -2.01 2.05 -11.82
N ASP A 379 -1.47 2.81 -12.78
CA ASP A 379 -0.96 2.30 -14.06
C ASP A 379 0.02 1.13 -13.85
N VAL A 380 0.97 1.31 -12.94
CA VAL A 380 1.93 0.27 -12.58
C VAL A 380 1.26 -0.95 -11.95
N GLY A 381 0.27 -0.76 -11.07
CA GLY A 381 -0.47 -1.83 -10.42
C GLY A 381 -1.18 -2.76 -11.40
N ILE A 382 -1.95 -2.23 -12.35
CA ILE A 382 -2.64 -3.06 -13.37
C ILE A 382 -1.63 -3.77 -14.27
N LEU A 383 -0.59 -3.06 -14.72
CA LEU A 383 0.44 -3.63 -15.60
C LEU A 383 1.19 -4.78 -14.93
N PHE A 384 1.48 -4.63 -13.64
CA PHE A 384 2.06 -5.68 -12.82
C PHE A 384 1.14 -6.91 -12.75
N ILE A 385 -0.16 -6.74 -12.45
CA ILE A 385 -1.12 -7.86 -12.39
C ILE A 385 -1.19 -8.61 -13.72
N ILE A 386 -1.34 -7.89 -14.84
CA ILE A 386 -1.44 -8.50 -16.17
C ILE A 386 -0.17 -9.31 -16.48
N ALA A 387 1.00 -8.75 -16.20
CA ALA A 387 2.27 -9.42 -16.43
C ALA A 387 2.40 -10.68 -15.58
N ILE A 388 2.17 -10.58 -14.27
CA ILE A 388 2.26 -11.70 -13.32
C ILE A 388 1.32 -12.85 -13.70
N ARG A 389 0.08 -12.56 -14.08
CA ARG A 389 -0.89 -13.57 -14.55
C ARG A 389 -0.54 -14.16 -15.92
N SER A 390 0.21 -13.44 -16.74
CA SER A 390 0.75 -13.98 -18.00
C SER A 390 1.98 -14.87 -17.76
N TYR A 391 2.70 -14.63 -16.67
CA TYR A 391 3.88 -15.41 -16.32
C TYR A 391 3.54 -16.71 -15.59
N PHE A 392 2.55 -16.70 -14.70
CA PHE A 392 2.31 -17.78 -13.74
C PHE A 392 0.86 -18.29 -13.70
N ASP A 393 0.70 -19.58 -13.43
CA ASP A 393 -0.60 -20.26 -13.29
C ASP A 393 -1.21 -20.05 -11.89
N ILE A 394 -1.71 -18.84 -11.64
CA ILE A 394 -2.27 -18.42 -10.34
C ILE A 394 -3.74 -18.85 -10.19
N GLY A 395 -4.37 -19.38 -11.24
CA GLY A 395 -5.79 -19.73 -11.29
C GLY A 395 -6.72 -18.52 -11.44
N TYR A 396 -8.00 -18.79 -11.67
CA TYR A 396 -9.00 -17.78 -12.05
C TYR A 396 -9.89 -17.27 -10.90
N GLU A 397 -9.98 -18.04 -9.82
CA GLU A 397 -10.89 -17.74 -8.72
C GLU A 397 -10.31 -16.70 -7.77
N PHE A 398 -11.02 -15.60 -7.57
CA PHE A 398 -10.65 -14.52 -6.67
C PHE A 398 -10.98 -14.82 -5.20
N GLY A 399 -10.70 -16.06 -4.78
CA GLY A 399 -10.88 -16.47 -3.38
C GLY A 399 -9.83 -15.79 -2.50
N VAL A 400 -10.28 -14.90 -1.60
CA VAL A 400 -9.43 -14.31 -0.55
C VAL A 400 -9.34 -15.32 0.60
N ASN A 401 -8.60 -16.41 0.41
CA ASN A 401 -8.22 -17.30 1.50
C ASN A 401 -6.77 -17.04 1.91
N MET A 402 -6.58 -16.16 2.88
CA MET A 402 -5.25 -15.76 3.40
C MET A 402 -4.41 -16.93 3.94
N ASN A 403 -5.02 -18.10 4.17
CA ASN A 403 -4.30 -19.30 4.59
C ASN A 403 -3.53 -19.99 3.44
N THR A 404 -3.75 -19.57 2.19
CA THR A 404 -3.07 -20.11 1.00
C THR A 404 -2.26 -19.02 0.31
N SER A 405 -1.14 -19.38 -0.31
CA SER A 405 -0.31 -18.41 -1.06
C SER A 405 -1.07 -17.74 -2.20
N ILE A 406 -1.90 -18.49 -2.94
CA ILE A 406 -2.75 -17.92 -4.01
C ILE A 406 -3.78 -16.95 -3.43
N GLY A 407 -4.42 -17.30 -2.31
CA GLY A 407 -5.39 -16.39 -1.69
C GLY A 407 -4.75 -15.11 -1.15
N ARG A 408 -3.49 -15.16 -0.69
CA ARG A 408 -2.71 -13.96 -0.35
C ARG A 408 -2.35 -13.12 -1.58
N ILE A 409 -1.96 -13.75 -2.69
CA ILE A 409 -1.76 -13.04 -3.97
C ILE A 409 -3.05 -12.31 -4.37
N ASN A 410 -4.18 -13.02 -4.38
CA ASN A 410 -5.48 -12.44 -4.74
C ASN A 410 -5.89 -11.27 -3.82
N TYR A 411 -5.58 -11.35 -2.52
CA TYR A 411 -5.80 -10.23 -1.58
C TYR A 411 -5.06 -8.97 -2.03
N TYR A 412 -3.77 -9.08 -2.35
CA TYR A 412 -2.96 -7.93 -2.75
C TYR A 412 -3.29 -7.45 -4.17
N GLU A 413 -3.66 -8.34 -5.09
CA GLU A 413 -4.22 -7.95 -6.38
C GLU A 413 -5.50 -7.12 -6.18
N LYS A 414 -6.38 -7.52 -5.26
CA LYS A 414 -7.58 -6.74 -4.93
C LYS A 414 -7.22 -5.33 -4.48
N SER A 415 -6.27 -5.18 -3.57
CA SER A 415 -5.83 -3.87 -3.08
C SER A 415 -5.25 -2.99 -4.20
N LEU A 416 -4.51 -3.58 -5.15
CA LEU A 416 -4.02 -2.85 -6.33
C LEU A 416 -5.15 -2.38 -7.24
N LEU A 417 -6.20 -3.19 -7.37
CA LEU A 417 -7.34 -2.84 -8.20
C LEU A 417 -8.26 -1.81 -7.53
N GLU A 418 -8.32 -1.81 -6.19
CA GLU A 418 -8.98 -0.76 -5.42
C GLU A 418 -8.34 0.63 -5.63
N LEU A 419 -7.06 0.71 -6.01
CA LEU A 419 -6.43 1.99 -6.42
C LEU A 419 -7.07 2.59 -7.68
N TYR A 420 -7.72 1.77 -8.51
CA TYR A 420 -8.37 2.24 -9.73
C TYR A 420 -9.81 2.64 -9.57
N CYS A 421 -10.50 2.13 -8.55
CA CYS A 421 -11.94 2.23 -8.47
C CYS A 421 -12.38 2.93 -7.20
N THR A 422 -13.19 3.97 -7.36
CA THR A 422 -13.93 4.53 -6.23
C THR A 422 -15.10 3.60 -5.91
N LYS A 423 -15.42 3.43 -4.62
CA LYS A 423 -16.52 2.56 -4.15
C LYS A 423 -17.90 2.88 -4.74
N ASN A 424 -18.05 3.95 -5.51
CA ASN A 424 -19.32 4.42 -6.05
C ASN A 424 -19.54 4.07 -7.54
N ASP A 425 -18.56 3.46 -8.22
CA ASP A 425 -18.64 3.17 -9.68
C ASP A 425 -19.17 1.76 -10.00
N GLU A 426 -20.25 1.35 -9.32
CA GLU A 426 -20.81 -0.02 -9.40
C GLU A 426 -21.83 -0.25 -10.53
N LYS A 427 -22.10 0.75 -11.39
CA LYS A 427 -23.08 0.55 -12.46
C LYS A 427 -22.59 -0.51 -13.45
N VAL A 428 -23.21 -1.68 -13.41
CA VAL A 428 -23.05 -2.71 -14.45
C VAL A 428 -23.67 -2.18 -15.74
N MET A 429 -22.85 -2.03 -16.77
CA MET A 429 -23.28 -1.65 -18.10
C MET A 429 -24.06 -2.76 -18.80
N THR A 430 -24.99 -2.34 -19.64
CA THR A 430 -25.62 -3.18 -20.65
C THR A 430 -24.66 -3.52 -21.80
N GLN A 431 -24.94 -4.61 -22.53
CA GLN A 431 -24.18 -4.97 -23.73
C GLN A 431 -24.15 -3.87 -24.79
N ASP A 432 -25.22 -3.07 -24.91
CA ASP A 432 -25.28 -1.98 -25.88
C ASP A 432 -24.38 -0.81 -25.49
N GLU A 433 -24.30 -0.48 -24.20
CA GLU A 433 -23.35 0.52 -23.69
C GLU A 433 -21.89 0.06 -23.95
N ILE A 434 -21.58 -1.23 -23.77
CA ILE A 434 -20.27 -1.83 -24.11
C ILE A 434 -19.93 -1.59 -25.59
N LYS A 435 -20.87 -1.93 -26.49
CA LYS A 435 -20.68 -1.77 -27.95
C LYS A 435 -20.42 -0.31 -28.33
N VAL A 436 -21.14 0.63 -27.72
CA VAL A 436 -20.94 2.08 -27.96
C VAL A 436 -19.54 2.52 -27.55
N VAL A 437 -19.08 2.10 -26.37
CA VAL A 437 -17.74 2.44 -25.84
C VAL A 437 -16.63 1.83 -26.69
N LEU A 438 -16.77 0.57 -27.08
CA LEU A 438 -15.83 -0.12 -27.99
C LEU A 438 -15.73 0.63 -29.33
N LYS A 439 -16.87 1.01 -29.92
CA LYS A 439 -16.89 1.78 -31.17
C LYS A 439 -16.19 3.13 -31.04
N LYS A 440 -16.44 3.88 -29.97
CA LYS A 440 -15.76 5.15 -29.70
C LYS A 440 -14.25 4.95 -29.54
N SER A 441 -13.84 3.95 -28.75
CA SER A 441 -12.44 3.57 -28.54
C SER A 441 -11.74 3.23 -29.86
N PHE A 442 -12.37 2.42 -30.71
CA PHE A 442 -11.83 2.05 -32.02
C PHE A 442 -11.62 3.26 -32.94
N ASN A 443 -12.62 4.15 -33.00
CA ASN A 443 -12.54 5.37 -33.79
C ASN A 443 -11.40 6.30 -33.32
N TYR A 444 -11.23 6.40 -32.00
CA TYR A 444 -10.13 7.15 -31.40
C TYR A 444 -8.77 6.58 -31.83
N LEU A 445 -8.54 5.28 -31.64
CA LEU A 445 -7.29 4.62 -32.02
C LEU A 445 -7.02 4.72 -33.53
N THR A 446 -8.06 4.64 -34.36
CA THR A 446 -7.94 4.84 -35.83
C THR A 446 -7.50 6.26 -36.19
N LYS A 447 -8.03 7.29 -35.50
CA LYS A 447 -7.56 8.67 -35.70
C LYS A 447 -6.11 8.84 -35.27
N ARG A 448 -5.69 8.18 -34.18
CA ARG A 448 -4.31 8.20 -33.66
C ARG A 448 -3.34 7.53 -34.63
N GLU A 449 -3.70 6.36 -35.14
CA GLU A 449 -2.97 5.65 -36.19
C GLU A 449 -2.79 6.51 -37.43
N TYR A 450 -3.85 7.15 -37.93
CA TYR A 450 -3.76 8.05 -39.07
C TYR A 450 -2.77 9.19 -38.83
N LYS A 451 -2.81 9.81 -37.64
CA LYS A 451 -1.84 10.85 -37.25
C LYS A 451 -0.40 10.31 -37.15
N ALA A 452 -0.23 9.07 -36.68
CA ALA A 452 1.08 8.41 -36.63
C ALA A 452 1.72 8.28 -38.03
N TYR A 453 0.90 8.16 -39.08
CA TYR A 453 1.33 8.06 -40.48
C TYR A 453 1.36 9.38 -41.25
N ALA A 454 0.62 10.40 -40.83
CA ALA A 454 0.58 11.68 -41.52
C ALA A 454 2.02 12.23 -41.70
N GLY A 455 2.47 12.27 -42.96
CA GLY A 455 3.83 12.70 -43.34
C GLY A 455 4.80 11.59 -43.79
N ASN A 456 4.40 10.31 -43.76
CA ASN A 456 5.25 9.21 -44.24
C ASN A 456 4.84 8.77 -45.66
N GLU A 457 5.41 9.42 -46.69
CA GLU A 457 5.10 9.18 -48.12
C GLU A 457 5.27 7.72 -48.57
N LYS A 458 6.04 6.91 -47.81
CA LYS A 458 6.27 5.49 -48.11
C LYS A 458 5.15 4.58 -47.64
N TRP A 459 4.20 5.07 -46.85
CA TRP A 459 3.12 4.23 -46.35
C TRP A 459 1.94 4.25 -47.31
N LYS A 460 1.98 3.33 -48.28
CA LYS A 460 0.76 2.93 -49.00
C LYS A 460 -0.06 2.09 -48.04
N TRP A 461 -1.28 2.54 -47.78
CA TRP A 461 -2.33 1.71 -47.17
C TRP A 461 -2.32 0.39 -47.93
N SER A 462 -1.75 -0.67 -47.35
CA SER A 462 -1.75 -1.94 -48.06
C SER A 462 -3.20 -2.40 -48.08
N ASP A 463 -3.79 -2.58 -49.27
CA ASP A 463 -5.15 -3.11 -49.45
C ASP A 463 -5.37 -4.46 -48.74
N ASN A 464 -4.29 -5.09 -48.26
CA ASN A 464 -4.33 -6.12 -47.23
C ASN A 464 -4.65 -5.51 -45.86
N ALA A 465 -5.91 -5.09 -45.68
CA ALA A 465 -6.48 -4.77 -44.38
C ALA A 465 -6.25 -5.96 -43.45
N THR A 466 -5.25 -5.89 -42.56
CA THR A 466 -5.01 -6.96 -41.61
C THR A 466 -6.12 -6.93 -40.57
N PHE A 467 -6.90 -8.01 -40.47
CA PHE A 467 -8.05 -8.22 -39.57
C PHE A 467 -7.73 -8.20 -38.06
N ASN A 468 -6.56 -7.72 -37.65
CA ASN A 468 -6.10 -7.74 -36.27
C ASN A 468 -5.94 -6.31 -35.75
N VAL A 469 -6.75 -5.94 -34.76
CA VAL A 469 -6.75 -4.64 -34.07
C VAL A 469 -5.35 -4.25 -33.58
N TYR A 470 -4.60 -5.20 -33.00
CA TYR A 470 -3.24 -4.96 -32.56
C TYR A 470 -2.33 -4.57 -33.73
N LYS A 471 -2.39 -5.30 -34.86
CA LYS A 471 -1.49 -5.06 -35.99
C LYS A 471 -1.79 -3.72 -36.67
N LYS A 472 -3.06 -3.32 -36.67
CA LYS A 472 -3.47 -1.99 -37.11
C LYS A 472 -2.84 -0.90 -36.25
N PHE A 473 -2.80 -1.10 -34.92
CA PHE A 473 -2.34 -0.08 -33.99
C PHE A 473 -0.87 -0.22 -33.54
N GLU A 474 -0.14 -1.22 -34.02
CA GLU A 474 1.27 -1.46 -33.65
C GLU A 474 2.21 -0.30 -34.02
N VAL A 475 1.76 0.53 -34.96
CA VAL A 475 2.46 1.71 -35.44
C VAL A 475 2.31 2.93 -34.54
N ILE A 476 1.33 2.94 -33.65
CA ILE A 476 1.27 3.96 -32.60
C ILE A 476 2.48 3.74 -31.70
N GLY A 477 3.33 4.75 -31.53
CA GLY A 477 4.55 4.62 -30.74
C GLY A 477 5.65 3.71 -31.34
N GLY A 478 5.49 3.22 -32.58
CA GLY A 478 6.53 2.44 -33.27
C GLY A 478 7.74 3.29 -33.68
N GLN A 479 8.93 2.72 -33.90
CA GLN A 479 10.16 3.48 -34.15
C GLN A 479 10.09 4.51 -35.30
N ASN A 480 9.27 4.25 -36.32
CA ASN A 480 9.08 5.14 -37.47
C ASN A 480 7.81 6.00 -37.38
N SER A 481 7.13 5.96 -36.24
CA SER A 481 5.91 6.71 -35.98
C SER A 481 6.22 8.15 -35.62
N ASN A 482 5.44 9.08 -36.16
CA ASN A 482 5.45 10.49 -35.72
C ASN A 482 4.64 10.70 -34.44
N SER A 483 3.85 9.70 -34.02
CA SER A 483 3.04 9.77 -32.80
C SER A 483 3.73 9.08 -31.64
N LYS A 484 3.84 9.77 -30.52
CA LYS A 484 4.02 9.15 -29.19
C LYS A 484 2.78 8.36 -28.81
N CYS A 485 2.86 7.50 -27.81
CA CYS A 485 1.72 6.78 -27.25
C CYS A 485 1.30 7.36 -25.89
N HIS A 486 0.03 7.23 -25.56
CA HIS A 486 -0.55 7.59 -24.25
C HIS A 486 -0.87 6.32 -23.47
N ILE A 487 -0.97 6.41 -22.13
CA ILE A 487 -1.42 5.25 -21.35
C ILE A 487 -2.88 4.92 -21.66
N SER A 488 -3.67 5.93 -22.04
CA SER A 488 -5.03 5.74 -22.55
C SER A 488 -5.08 4.87 -23.82
N ASP A 489 -4.06 4.93 -24.70
CA ASP A 489 -3.96 4.04 -25.87
C ASP A 489 -3.83 2.57 -25.41
N PHE A 490 -3.05 2.31 -24.35
CA PHE A 490 -2.89 0.97 -23.76
C PHE A 490 -4.24 0.42 -23.27
N TYR A 491 -4.97 1.18 -22.44
CA TYR A 491 -6.25 0.71 -21.90
C TYR A 491 -7.29 0.45 -22.98
N ARG A 492 -7.33 1.31 -24.01
CA ARG A 492 -8.23 1.12 -25.15
C ARG A 492 -7.89 -0.15 -25.92
N LEU A 493 -6.60 -0.46 -26.12
CA LEU A 493 -6.18 -1.71 -26.77
C LEU A 493 -6.46 -2.93 -25.91
N LEU A 494 -6.25 -2.83 -24.60
CA LEU A 494 -6.61 -3.86 -23.63
C LEU A 494 -8.10 -4.17 -23.72
N TRP A 495 -8.94 -3.14 -23.83
CA TRP A 495 -10.38 -3.29 -24.02
C TRP A 495 -10.73 -4.06 -25.29
N HIS A 496 -10.10 -3.73 -26.42
CA HIS A 496 -10.31 -4.45 -27.69
C HIS A 496 -9.76 -5.89 -27.66
N SER A 497 -8.76 -6.17 -26.82
CA SER A 497 -8.28 -7.53 -26.65
C SER A 497 -9.27 -8.42 -25.88
N ILE A 498 -10.05 -7.83 -24.96
CA ILE A 498 -11.08 -8.55 -24.20
C ILE A 498 -12.29 -8.87 -25.07
N PHE A 499 -12.77 -7.90 -25.84
CA PHE A 499 -13.92 -8.06 -26.73
C PHE A 499 -13.43 -8.43 -28.11
N TYR A 500 -13.30 -9.73 -28.37
CA TYR A 500 -12.95 -10.25 -29.67
C TYR A 500 -13.77 -9.52 -30.75
N SER A 501 -13.04 -8.72 -31.53
CA SER A 501 -13.60 -7.80 -32.51
C SER A 501 -13.34 -8.38 -33.89
N THR A 502 -14.37 -8.93 -34.54
CA THR A 502 -14.28 -9.32 -35.95
C THR A 502 -14.75 -8.15 -36.81
N TRP A 503 -14.11 -7.92 -37.94
CA TRP A 503 -14.57 -6.93 -38.90
C TRP A 503 -15.22 -7.68 -40.05
N ASP A 504 -16.48 -7.37 -40.32
CA ASP A 504 -17.16 -7.91 -41.50
C ASP A 504 -16.79 -7.08 -42.74
N ASP A 505 -16.90 -7.72 -43.89
CA ASP A 505 -16.39 -7.34 -45.21
C ASP A 505 -16.16 -5.85 -45.49
N TYR A 506 -15.01 -5.63 -46.12
CA TYR A 506 -14.57 -4.38 -46.72
C TYR A 506 -15.53 -3.92 -47.83
N LYS A 507 -16.60 -3.20 -47.49
CA LYS A 507 -17.44 -2.53 -48.50
C LYS A 507 -16.79 -1.21 -48.90
N ALA A 508 -15.94 -1.27 -49.92
CA ALA A 508 -15.53 -0.08 -50.65
C ALA A 508 -16.77 0.51 -51.36
N ASN A 509 -17.46 1.45 -50.71
CA ASN A 509 -18.38 2.33 -51.42
C ASN A 509 -17.55 3.43 -52.10
N SER A 510 -17.83 3.63 -53.38
CA SER A 510 -16.93 4.19 -54.37
C SER A 510 -16.59 5.68 -54.24
N GLU A 511 -17.10 6.42 -53.25
CA GLU A 511 -17.10 7.88 -53.42
C GLU A 511 -16.83 8.79 -52.21
N ASP A 512 -16.54 8.37 -50.96
CA ASP A 512 -15.76 9.30 -50.09
C ASP A 512 -15.25 8.80 -48.73
N TYR A 513 -15.83 7.81 -48.05
CA TYR A 513 -15.24 7.30 -46.80
C TYR A 513 -15.57 5.82 -46.58
N THR A 514 -14.53 5.04 -46.25
CA THR A 514 -14.63 3.63 -45.88
C THR A 514 -15.28 3.49 -44.49
N TYR A 515 -16.40 2.78 -44.41
CA TYR A 515 -17.02 2.43 -43.12
C TYR A 515 -16.58 1.02 -42.73
N ILE A 516 -15.85 0.89 -41.62
CA ILE A 516 -15.51 -0.41 -41.03
C ILE A 516 -16.64 -0.76 -40.05
N GLU A 517 -17.42 -1.79 -40.36
CA GLU A 517 -18.38 -2.35 -39.40
C GLU A 517 -17.65 -3.35 -38.48
N VAL A 518 -17.36 -2.90 -37.26
CA VAL A 518 -16.75 -3.75 -36.23
C VAL A 518 -17.86 -4.49 -35.49
N LYS A 519 -17.81 -5.83 -35.52
CA LYS A 519 -18.65 -6.70 -34.70
C LYS A 519 -17.91 -7.07 -33.43
N PHE A 520 -18.52 -6.78 -32.30
CA PHE A 520 -18.00 -7.14 -30.98
C PHE A 520 -18.76 -8.37 -30.48
N ASN A 521 -18.06 -9.47 -30.20
CA ASN A 521 -18.67 -10.62 -29.55
C ASN A 521 -18.84 -10.35 -28.04
N THR A 522 -19.88 -9.60 -27.69
CA THR A 522 -20.17 -9.29 -26.29
C THR A 522 -20.87 -10.43 -25.56
N GLU A 523 -21.57 -11.31 -26.27
CA GLU A 523 -22.39 -12.37 -25.66
C GLU A 523 -21.56 -13.43 -24.94
N GLU A 524 -20.41 -13.81 -25.48
CA GLU A 524 -19.50 -14.78 -24.85
C GLU A 524 -18.72 -14.19 -23.66
N ALA A 525 -18.38 -12.90 -23.73
CA ALA A 525 -17.62 -12.22 -22.68
C ALA A 525 -18.52 -11.76 -21.51
N TYR A 526 -19.80 -11.44 -21.77
CA TYR A 526 -20.69 -10.81 -20.78
C TYR A 526 -20.88 -11.57 -19.46
N PRO A 527 -21.05 -12.91 -19.44
CA PRO A 527 -21.21 -13.67 -18.20
C PRO A 527 -20.03 -13.52 -17.23
N TYR A 528 -18.82 -13.34 -17.76
CA TYR A 528 -17.60 -13.14 -16.95
C TYR A 528 -17.57 -11.75 -16.30
N LEU A 529 -18.24 -10.76 -16.91
CA LEU A 529 -18.35 -9.41 -16.38
C LEU A 529 -19.29 -9.33 -15.19
N SER A 530 -20.32 -10.18 -15.18
CA SER A 530 -21.26 -10.28 -14.06
C SER A 530 -20.72 -11.11 -12.90
N ALA A 531 -19.65 -11.88 -13.09
CA ALA A 531 -19.05 -12.69 -12.04
C ALA A 531 -18.16 -11.83 -11.13
N GLU A 532 -18.62 -11.56 -9.91
CA GLU A 532 -17.87 -10.77 -8.90
C GLU A 532 -16.55 -11.44 -8.48
N ASN A 533 -16.40 -12.74 -8.70
CA ASN A 533 -15.26 -13.54 -8.25
C ASN A 533 -14.27 -13.91 -9.37
N ASN A 534 -14.37 -13.31 -10.57
CA ASN A 534 -13.45 -13.55 -11.67
C ASN A 534 -12.55 -12.32 -11.90
N ILE A 535 -11.24 -12.48 -11.73
CA ILE A 535 -10.26 -11.41 -11.91
C ILE A 535 -10.32 -10.75 -13.30
N ILE A 536 -10.69 -11.48 -14.33
CA ILE A 536 -10.87 -10.95 -15.68
C ILE A 536 -12.12 -10.07 -15.72
N GLY A 537 -13.20 -10.48 -15.04
CA GLY A 537 -14.39 -9.66 -14.83
C GLY A 537 -14.11 -8.40 -14.02
N VAL A 538 -13.20 -8.50 -13.05
CA VAL A 538 -12.74 -7.40 -12.19
C VAL A 538 -11.84 -6.43 -12.97
N LEU A 539 -10.76 -6.92 -13.59
CA LEU A 539 -9.92 -6.16 -14.54
C LEU A 539 -10.75 -5.54 -15.66
N TYR A 540 -11.79 -6.23 -16.13
CA TYR A 540 -12.77 -5.72 -17.07
C TYR A 540 -13.55 -4.53 -16.49
N LYS A 541 -14.23 -4.69 -15.34
CA LYS A 541 -15.01 -3.60 -14.71
C LYS A 541 -14.14 -2.36 -14.47
N TYR A 542 -12.84 -2.57 -14.24
CA TYR A 542 -11.90 -1.52 -13.92
C TYR A 542 -11.26 -0.82 -15.12
N THR A 543 -10.85 -1.56 -16.14
CA THR A 543 -10.40 -0.99 -17.44
C THR A 543 -11.55 -0.27 -18.15
N PHE A 544 -12.76 -0.70 -17.88
CA PHE A 544 -14.00 -0.11 -18.36
C PHE A 544 -14.29 1.30 -17.81
N ASN A 545 -14.38 1.46 -16.48
CA ASN A 545 -14.74 2.72 -15.84
C ASN A 545 -13.78 3.86 -16.26
N ASN A 546 -12.51 3.52 -16.51
CA ASN A 546 -11.54 4.47 -17.02
C ASN A 546 -11.71 4.77 -18.51
N SER A 547 -12.04 3.77 -19.34
CA SER A 547 -12.41 4.04 -20.73
C SER A 547 -13.58 5.02 -20.82
N LEU A 548 -14.56 4.92 -19.92
CA LEU A 548 -15.64 5.91 -19.81
C LEU A 548 -15.15 7.29 -19.36
N LYS A 549 -14.33 7.36 -18.31
CA LYS A 549 -13.81 8.64 -17.82
C LYS A 549 -13.04 9.37 -18.92
N ILE A 550 -12.15 8.66 -19.61
CA ILE A 550 -11.38 9.19 -20.75
C ILE A 550 -12.32 9.63 -21.88
N ILE A 551 -13.32 8.81 -22.23
CA ILE A 551 -14.30 9.17 -23.28
C ILE A 551 -15.18 10.36 -22.86
N GLY A 552 -15.50 10.48 -21.57
CA GLY A 552 -16.33 11.55 -21.02
C GLY A 552 -15.58 12.88 -20.89
N GLU A 553 -14.29 12.86 -20.60
CA GLU A 553 -13.41 14.05 -20.59
C GLU A 553 -13.10 14.57 -22.01
N GLU A 554 -13.19 13.71 -23.03
CA GLU A 554 -13.02 14.07 -24.45
C GLU A 554 -14.31 14.62 -25.11
N MET A 555 -15.46 14.58 -24.41
CA MET A 555 -16.75 15.15 -24.84
C MET A 555 -16.96 16.53 -24.24
#